data_AF-A0A392QNR9-F1
#
_entry.id   AF-A0A392QNR9-F1
#
_cell.length_a   1.000
_cell.length_b   1.000
_cell.length_c   1.000
_cell.angle_alpha   90.00
_cell.angle_beta   90.00
_cell.angle_gamma   90.00
#
_symmetry.space_group_name_H-M   'P 1'
#
loop_
_entity.id
_entity.type
_entity.pdbx_description
1 polymer ?
#
loop_
_entity_poly.entity_id
_entity_poly.type
_entity_poly.pdbx_seq_one_letter_code
_entity_poly.pdbx_strand_id
1 'polypeptide(L)'
;MNAVMLSDGLKVAQRLKYEDDEIVEKEKIAEVIKCVMEGEEGKGMRERMKSLKDSAANALKDDGSSIQNLSHLASQWDLGN
;
A
#
# COMPACT_ATOMS: atom_id res chain seq x y z
N MET A 1 8.14 9.32 -4.18
CA MET A 1 8.68 8.04 -3.70
C MET A 1 7.58 7.02 -3.42
N ASN A 2 6.63 7.31 -2.51
CA ASN A 2 5.55 6.36 -2.15
C ASN A 2 4.73 5.87 -3.35
N ALA A 3 4.35 6.75 -4.27
CA ALA A 3 3.59 6.36 -5.47
C ALA A 3 4.32 5.31 -6.32
N VAL A 4 5.63 5.47 -6.52
CA VAL A 4 6.48 4.49 -7.25
C VAL A 4 6.56 3.17 -6.49
N MET A 5 6.72 3.23 -5.16
CA MET A 5 6.73 2.01 -4.35
C MET A 5 5.40 1.25 -4.44
N LEU A 6 4.26 1.95 -4.38
CA LEU A 6 2.94 1.33 -4.44
C LEU A 6 2.61 0.78 -5.83
N SER A 7 2.99 1.48 -6.90
CA SER A 7 2.73 1.05 -8.27
C SER A 7 3.74 0.02 -8.77
N ASP A 8 5.04 0.31 -8.67
CA ASP A 8 6.07 -0.48 -9.35
C ASP A 8 6.62 -1.57 -8.42
N GLY A 9 6.76 -1.24 -7.13
CA GLY A 9 7.26 -2.17 -6.11
C GLY A 9 6.21 -3.18 -5.66
N LEU A 10 5.12 -2.70 -5.07
CA LEU A 10 4.07 -3.54 -4.49
C LEU A 10 2.97 -3.93 -5.49
N LYS A 11 2.86 -3.23 -6.63
CA LYS A 11 1.87 -3.50 -7.68
C LYS A 11 0.44 -3.56 -7.16
N VAL A 12 0.11 -2.64 -6.24
CA VAL A 12 -1.22 -2.49 -5.63
C VAL A 12 -1.92 -1.19 -6.02
N ALA A 13 -1.30 -0.38 -6.87
CA ALA A 13 -1.84 0.89 -7.32
C ALA A 13 -1.48 1.16 -8.77
N GLN A 14 -2.37 1.83 -9.49
CA GLN A 14 -2.08 2.39 -10.79
C GLN A 14 -1.70 3.85 -10.64
N ARG A 15 -0.53 4.24 -11.15
CA ARG A 15 -0.07 5.62 -11.15
C ARG A 15 -0.29 6.25 -12.53
N LEU A 16 -1.02 7.36 -12.56
CA LEU A 16 -1.09 8.22 -13.74
C LEU A 16 0.29 8.85 -14.00
N LYS A 17 0.76 8.73 -15.23
CA LYS A 17 1.98 9.40 -15.70
C LYS A 17 1.59 10.64 -16.49
N TYR A 18 2.35 11.71 -16.28
CA TYR A 18 2.24 12.95 -17.03
C TYR A 18 3.09 12.81 -18.29
N GLU A 19 2.52 13.15 -19.45
CA GLU A 19 3.29 13.31 -20.69
C GLU A 19 3.49 14.81 -20.85
N ASP A 20 4.66 15.30 -20.43
CA ASP A 20 5.18 16.68 -20.49
C ASP A 20 4.35 17.81 -19.86
N ASP A 21 3.03 17.68 -19.77
CA ASP A 21 2.12 18.60 -19.09
C ASP A 21 1.93 18.23 -17.62
N GLU A 22 1.95 19.21 -16.71
CA GLU A 22 1.69 19.02 -15.27
C GLU A 22 0.22 18.60 -14.96
N ILE A 23 -0.62 18.49 -15.98
CA ILE A 23 -2.05 18.23 -15.86
C ILE A 23 -2.41 16.96 -16.65
N VAL A 24 -3.20 16.08 -16.03
CA VAL A 24 -3.70 14.87 -16.67
C VAL A 24 -5.07 15.15 -17.30
N GLU A 25 -5.22 14.79 -18.57
CA GLU A 25 -6.50 14.87 -19.28
C GLU A 25 -7.56 13.95 -18.66
N LYS A 26 -8.83 14.39 -18.71
CA LYS A 26 -9.95 13.65 -18.11
C LYS A 26 -10.14 12.25 -18.72
N GLU A 27 -9.78 12.08 -19.99
CA GLU A 27 -9.85 10.82 -20.72
C GLU A 27 -8.89 9.79 -20.10
N LYS A 28 -7.63 10.18 -19.87
CA LYS A 28 -6.63 9.33 -19.20
C LYS A 28 -7.06 8.96 -17.77
N ILE A 29 -7.70 9.88 -17.05
CA ILE A 29 -8.27 9.62 -15.72
C ILE A 29 -9.37 8.56 -15.81
N ALA A 30 -10.31 8.70 -16.76
CA ALA A 30 -11.40 7.75 -16.95
C ALA A 30 -10.90 6.34 -17.28
N GLU A 31 -9.87 6.24 -18.12
CA GLU A 31 -9.23 4.95 -18.47
C GLU A 31 -8.63 4.25 -17.25
N VAL A 32 -7.89 4.99 -16.41
CA VAL A 32 -7.30 4.42 -15.19
C VAL A 32 -8.38 4.00 -14.20
N ILE A 33 -9.44 4.80 -14.02
CA ILE A 33 -10.58 4.43 -13.16
C ILE A 33 -11.18 3.11 -13.67
N LYS A 34 -11.42 2.99 -14.98
CA LYS A 34 -11.98 1.77 -15.57
C LYS A 34 -11.04 0.57 -15.38
N CYS A 35 -9.74 0.74 -15.58
CA CYS A 35 -8.74 -0.31 -15.34
C CYS A 35 -8.76 -0.79 -13.88
N VAL A 36 -8.78 0.14 -12.92
CA VAL A 36 -8.78 -0.17 -11.48
C VAL A 36 -10.08 -0.85 -11.04
N MET A 37 -11.23 -0.39 -11.54
CA MET A 37 -12.54 -0.83 -11.07
C MET A 37 -13.08 -2.06 -11.77
N GLU A 38 -12.85 -2.19 -13.08
CA GLU A 38 -13.45 -3.21 -13.94
C GLU A 38 -12.42 -4.12 -14.62
N GLY A 39 -11.17 -3.65 -14.77
CA GLY A 39 -10.10 -4.37 -15.46
C GLY A 39 -9.55 -5.57 -14.70
N GLU A 40 -9.02 -6.54 -15.43
CA GLU A 40 -8.32 -7.71 -14.85
C GLU A 40 -7.09 -7.29 -14.03
N GLU A 41 -6.37 -6.26 -14.47
CA GLU A 41 -5.27 -5.67 -13.70
C GLU A 41 -5.76 -5.10 -12.36
N GLY A 42 -6.92 -4.44 -12.35
CA GLY A 42 -7.62 -3.97 -11.15
C GLY A 42 -7.91 -5.07 -10.14
N LYS A 43 -8.40 -6.23 -10.62
CA LYS A 43 -8.63 -7.42 -9.77
C LYS A 43 -7.32 -7.90 -9.14
N GLY A 44 -6.25 -8.01 -9.92
CA GLY A 44 -4.94 -8.39 -9.41
C GLY A 44 -4.37 -7.42 -8.37
N MET A 45 -4.55 -6.11 -8.57
CA MET A 45 -4.18 -5.10 -7.57
C MET A 45 -4.97 -5.29 -6.27
N ARG A 46 -6.28 -5.51 -6.37
CA ARG A 46 -7.16 -5.70 -5.21
C ARG A 46 -6.81 -6.95 -4.40
N GLU A 47 -6.46 -8.05 -5.06
CA GLU A 47 -6.04 -9.28 -4.40
C GLU A 47 -4.75 -9.07 -3.59
N ARG A 48 -3.73 -8.45 -4.21
CA ARG A 48 -2.48 -8.11 -3.51
C ARG A 48 -2.72 -7.16 -2.33
N MET A 49 -3.56 -6.15 -2.52
CA MET A 49 -3.92 -5.23 -1.44
C MET A 49 -4.66 -5.94 -0.29
N LYS A 50 -5.49 -6.95 -0.61
CA LYS A 50 -6.15 -7.76 0.42
C LYS A 50 -5.14 -8.58 1.23
N SER A 51 -4.16 -9.20 0.58
CA SER A 51 -3.07 -9.88 1.29
C SER A 51 -2.29 -8.93 2.20
N LEU A 52 -1.96 -7.72 1.72
CA LEU A 52 -1.29 -6.71 2.55
C LEU A 52 -2.15 -6.25 3.73
N LYS A 53 -3.46 -6.09 3.53
CA LYS A 53 -4.41 -5.78 4.61
C LYS A 53 -4.38 -6.87 5.69
N ASP A 54 -4.41 -8.13 5.29
CA ASP A 54 -4.40 -9.25 6.23
C ASP A 54 -3.04 -9.35 6.97
N SER A 55 -1.92 -9.11 6.27
CA SER A 55 -0.59 -9.02 6.89
C SER A 55 -0.50 -7.87 7.89
N ALA A 56 -1.02 -6.69 7.56
CA ALA A 56 -1.04 -5.54 8.46
C ALA A 56 -1.89 -5.83 9.71
N ALA A 57 -3.05 -6.45 9.55
CA ALA A 57 -3.89 -6.87 10.67
C ALA A 57 -3.17 -7.88 11.57
N ASN A 58 -2.49 -8.88 10.98
CA ASN A 58 -1.72 -9.87 11.75
C ASN A 58 -0.54 -9.25 12.51
N ALA A 59 0.16 -8.28 11.91
CA ALA A 59 1.28 -7.61 12.57
C ALA A 59 0.83 -6.78 13.79
N LEU A 60 -0.42 -6.33 13.82
CA LEU A 60 -1.00 -5.51 14.89
C LEU A 60 -1.79 -6.29 15.95
N LYS A 61 -1.90 -7.61 15.84
CA LYS A 61 -2.48 -8.45 16.91
C LYS A 61 -1.63 -8.38 18.18
N ASP A 62 -2.18 -8.83 19.30
CA ASP A 62 -1.48 -8.87 20.59
C ASP A 62 -0.19 -9.71 20.53
N ASP A 63 -0.20 -10.80 19.75
CA ASP A 63 0.96 -11.64 19.44
C ASP A 63 1.66 -11.25 18.13
N GLY A 64 1.24 -10.13 17.53
CA GLY A 64 1.73 -9.61 16.27
C GLY A 64 3.11 -8.97 16.38
N SER A 65 3.87 -9.04 15.30
CA SER A 65 5.27 -8.60 15.27
C SER A 65 5.46 -7.12 15.60
N SER A 66 4.57 -6.24 15.15
CA SER A 66 4.67 -4.79 15.44
C SER A 66 4.45 -4.51 16.93
N ILE A 67 3.45 -5.16 17.54
CA ILE A 67 3.17 -5.01 18.97
C ILE A 67 4.31 -5.59 19.80
N GLN A 68 4.79 -6.80 19.48
CA GLN A 68 5.91 -7.42 20.19
C GLN A 68 7.18 -6.57 20.13
N ASN A 69 7.54 -6.06 18.94
CA ASN A 69 8.75 -5.25 18.77
C ASN A 69 8.67 -3.93 19.55
N LEU A 70 7.50 -3.27 19.52
CA LEU A 70 7.28 -2.03 20.28
C LEU A 70 7.28 -2.29 21.80
N SER A 71 6.63 -3.36 22.26
CA SER A 71 6.63 -3.75 23.68
C SER A 71 8.03 -4.11 24.18
N HIS A 72 8.84 -4.79 23.36
CA HIS A 72 10.23 -5.09 23.67
C HIS A 72 11.06 -3.81 23.82
N LEU A 73 10.91 -2.85 22.89
CA LEU A 73 11.59 -1.56 22.98
C LEU A 73 11.19 -0.78 24.25
N ALA A 74 9.90 -0.74 24.57
CA ALA A 74 9.40 -0.08 25.78
C ALA A 74 9.99 -0.73 27.05
N SER A 75 10.02 -2.06 27.11
CA SER A 75 10.59 -2.80 28.24
C SER A 75 12.08 -2.50 28.44
N GLN A 76 12.84 -2.32 27.36
CA GLN A 76 14.26 -1.93 27.45
C GLN A 76 14.45 -0.54 28.03
N TRP A 77 13.53 0.40 27.74
CA TRP A 77 13.58 1.74 28.30
C TRP A 77 13.20 1.77 29.77
N ASP A 78 12.24 0.94 30.20
CA ASP A 78 11.85 0.84 31.60
C ASP A 78 12.97 0.25 32.48
N LEU A 79 13.77 -0.68 31.95
CA LEU A 79 14.93 -1.27 32.64
C LEU A 79 16.14 -0.34 32.72
N GLY A 80 16.17 0.73 31.92
CA GLY A 80 17.23 1.73 31.89
C GLY A 80 17.03 2.91 32.86
N ASN A 81 15.92 2.93 33.61
CA ASN A 81 15.63 3.89 34.67
C ASN A 81 15.96 3.34 36.06
#